data_AF-A0A7K3RDL1-F1
#
_entry.id   AF-A0A7K3RDL1-F1
#
_cell.length_a   1.000
_cell.length_b   1.000
_cell.length_c   1.000
_cell.angle_alpha   90.00
_cell.angle_beta   90.00
_cell.angle_gamma   90.00
#
_symmetry.space_group_name_H-M   'P 1'
#
loop_
_entity.id
_entity.type
_entity.pdbx_description
1 polymer ?
#
loop_
_entity_poly.entity_id
_entity_poly.type
_entity_poly.pdbx_seq_one_letter_code
_entity_poly.pdbx_strand_id
1 'polypeptide(L)' 'MRFLLDDEQREFARSLDAMLTAADTPAVLRAWAAGDHAPGRALWGRLADAGVFALAVPEAYGGLGPLPVELAVACVELGR' A
#
# COMPACT_ATOMS: atom_id res chain seq x y z
N MET A 1 27.60 -1.37 7.86
CA MET A 1 26.39 -1.27 7.01
C MET A 1 25.18 -1.13 7.91
N ARG A 2 24.23 -0.26 7.58
CA ARG A 2 22.99 -0.05 8.35
C ARG A 2 21.83 -0.69 7.58
N PHE A 3 21.21 -1.73 8.13
CA PHE A 3 20.08 -2.45 7.55
C PHE A 3 18.77 -2.04 8.22
N LEU A 4 18.61 -0.74 8.46
CA LEU A 4 17.42 -0.17 9.07
C LEU A 4 16.82 0.79 8.06
N LEU A 5 15.50 0.81 8.01
CA LEU A 5 14.75 1.85 7.29
C LEU A 5 15.19 3.24 7.77
N ASP A 6 14.96 4.26 6.96
CA ASP A 6 14.97 5.64 7.44
C ASP A 6 13.60 6.02 8.03
N ASP A 7 13.47 7.27 8.47
CA ASP A 7 12.25 7.75 9.12
C ASP A 7 11.11 7.88 8.11
N GLU A 8 11.40 8.23 6.86
CA GLU A 8 10.42 8.37 5.79
C GLU A 8 9.82 7.01 5.42
N GLN A 9 10.65 5.98 5.26
CA GLN A 9 10.21 4.60 5.03
C GLN A 9 9.40 4.04 6.21
N ARG A 10 9.77 4.37 7.45
CA ARG A 10 9.00 3.99 8.64
C ARG A 10 7.64 4.68 8.71
N GLU A 11 7.58 5.96 8.38
CA GLU A 11 6.32 6.71 8.31
C GLU A 11 5.41 6.18 7.21
N PHE A 12 6.00 5.84 6.05
CA PHE A 12 5.27 5.21 4.96
C PHE A 12 4.66 3.86 5.39
N ALA A 13 5.43 2.99 6.04
CA ALA A 13 4.93 1.72 6.58
C ALA A 13 3.77 1.93 7.56
N ARG A 14 3.94 2.84 8.53
CA ARG A 14 2.89 3.16 9.52
C ARG A 14 1.62 3.72 8.89
N SER A 15 1.76 4.52 7.84
CA SER A 15 0.62 5.10 7.13
C SER A 15 -0.19 4.02 6.41
N LEU A 16 0.48 3.04 5.79
CA LEU A 16 -0.18 1.90 5.16
C LEU A 16 -0.85 0.99 6.19
N ASP A 17 -0.16 0.62 7.27
CA ASP A 17 -0.71 -0.19 8.35
C ASP A 17 -1.97 0.44 8.97
N ALA A 18 -1.91 1.75 9.27
CA ALA A 18 -3.06 2.48 9.80
C ALA A 18 -4.24 2.50 8.79
N MET A 19 -3.97 2.71 7.50
CA MET A 19 -5.00 2.70 6.46
C MET A 19 -5.66 1.31 6.33
N LEU A 20 -4.87 0.25 6.28
CA LEU A 20 -5.36 -1.14 6.15
C LEU A 20 -6.13 -1.57 7.39
N THR A 21 -5.65 -1.21 8.58
CA THR A 21 -6.35 -1.45 9.85
C THR A 21 -7.70 -0.72 9.87
N ALA A 22 -7.72 0.56 9.52
CA ALA A 22 -8.95 1.35 9.46
C ALA A 22 -9.94 0.85 8.38
N ALA A 23 -9.44 0.16 7.36
CA ALA A 23 -10.28 -0.42 6.31
C ALA A 23 -10.99 -1.71 6.73
N ASP A 24 -10.61 -2.34 7.85
CA ASP A 24 -11.02 -3.71 8.21
C ASP A 24 -10.86 -4.66 7.02
N THR A 25 -9.61 -4.83 6.57
CA THR A 25 -9.27 -5.71 5.44
C THR A 25 -9.92 -7.09 5.53
N PRO A 26 -10.00 -7.76 6.70
CA PRO A 26 -10.75 -9.01 6.83
C PRO A 26 -12.24 -8.90 6.45
N ALA A 27 -12.94 -7.85 6.87
CA ALA A 27 -14.33 -7.63 6.44
C ALA A 27 -14.44 -7.33 4.94
N VAL A 28 -13.53 -6.52 4.40
CA VAL A 28 -13.44 -6.24 2.96
C VAL A 28 -13.28 -7.51 2.14
N LEU A 29 -12.38 -8.41 2.55
CA LEU A 29 -12.14 -9.69 1.88
C LEU A 29 -13.36 -10.63 1.97
N ARG A 30 -14.04 -10.67 3.12
CA ARG A 30 -15.29 -11.45 3.28
C ARG A 30 -16.40 -10.93 2.37
N ALA A 31 -16.58 -9.61 2.29
CA ALA A 31 -17.54 -9.01 1.38
C ALA A 31 -17.22 -9.36 -0.08
N TRP A 32 -15.93 -9.29 -0.45
CA TRP A 32 -15.48 -9.68 -1.78
C TRP A 32 -15.80 -11.14 -2.10
N ALA A 33 -15.50 -12.06 -1.19
CA ALA A 33 -15.82 -13.49 -1.36
C ALA A 33 -17.33 -13.76 -1.45
N ALA A 34 -18.16 -12.91 -0.83
CA ALA A 34 -19.61 -12.96 -0.94
C ALA A 34 -20.18 -12.30 -2.21
N GLY A 35 -19.31 -11.74 -3.07
CA GLY A 35 -19.67 -11.09 -4.34
C GLY A 35 -19.87 -9.58 -4.26
N ASP A 36 -19.75 -8.97 -3.07
CA ASP A 36 -19.72 -7.52 -2.94
C ASP A 36 -18.29 -7.00 -3.04
N HIS A 37 -17.93 -6.58 -4.25
CA HIS A 37 -16.61 -6.04 -4.56
C HIS A 37 -16.47 -4.54 -4.24
N ALA A 38 -17.52 -3.85 -3.79
CA ALA A 38 -17.48 -2.40 -3.60
C ALA A 38 -16.47 -1.96 -2.51
N PRO A 39 -16.40 -2.60 -1.32
CA PRO A 39 -15.41 -2.25 -0.30
C PRO A 39 -13.96 -2.48 -0.78
N GLY A 40 -13.73 -3.56 -1.54
CA GLY A 40 -12.40 -3.86 -2.06
C GLY A 40 -11.93 -2.85 -3.11
N ARG A 41 -12.83 -2.42 -4.01
CA ARG A 41 -12.50 -1.34 -4.96
C ARG A 41 -12.25 -0.01 -4.26
N ALA A 42 -12.99 0.28 -3.19
CA ALA A 42 -12.75 1.48 -2.39
C ALA A 42 -11.38 1.44 -1.68
N LEU A 43 -10.99 0.28 -1.13
CA LEU A 43 -9.64 0.10 -0.58
C LEU A 43 -8.56 0.23 -1.67
N TRP A 44 -8.79 -0.35 -2.86
CA TRP A 44 -7.88 -0.24 -3.99
C TRP A 44 -7.65 1.22 -4.42
N GLY A 45 -8.73 2.03 -4.46
CA GLY A 45 -8.63 3.46 -4.72
C GLY A 45 -7.77 4.19 -3.69
N ARG A 46 -7.97 3.91 -2.39
CA ARG A 46 -7.17 4.51 -1.32
C ARG A 46 -5.68 4.17 -1.43
N LEU A 47 -5.34 2.94 -1.83
CA LEU A 47 -3.95 2.54 -2.09
C LEU A 47 -3.36 3.30 -3.29
N ALA A 48 -4.16 3.55 -4.33
CA ALA A 48 -3.76 4.37 -5.46
C ALA A 48 -3.48 5.82 -5.03
N ASP A 49 -4.37 6.41 -4.22
CA ASP A 49 -4.23 7.77 -3.70
C ASP A 49 -3.01 7.91 -2.78
N ALA A 50 -2.63 6.83 -2.07
CA ALA A 50 -1.40 6.75 -1.29
C ALA A 50 -0.12 6.57 -2.13
N GLY A 51 -0.23 6.49 -3.47
CA GLY A 51 0.91 6.37 -4.37
C GLY A 51 1.51 4.97 -4.47
N VAL A 52 0.87 3.94 -3.89
CA VAL A 52 1.39 2.55 -3.89
C VAL A 52 1.63 2.04 -5.31
N PHE A 53 0.73 2.37 -6.24
CA PHE A 53 0.86 1.94 -7.65
C PHE A 53 1.81 2.79 -8.49
N ALA A 54 2.32 3.90 -7.95
CA ALA A 54 3.34 4.73 -8.60
C ALA A 54 4.76 4.25 -8.29
N LEU A 55 4.94 3.39 -7.27
CA LEU A 55 6.23 2.82 -6.90
C LEU A 55 6.81 1.96 -8.03
N ALA A 56 8.11 2.15 -8.31
CA ALA A 56 8.83 1.49 -9.40
C ALA A 56 8.29 1.78 -10.82
N VAL A 57 7.32 2.69 -10.96
CA VAL A 57 6.89 3.21 -12.26
C VAL A 57 7.78 4.40 -12.63
N PRO A 58 8.29 4.49 -13.88
CA PRO A 58 9.04 5.66 -14.31
C PRO A 58 8.23 6.96 -14.23
N GLU A 59 8.90 8.06 -13.88
CA GLU A 59 8.27 9.39 -13.73
C GLU A 59 7.58 9.88 -15.01
N ALA A 60 8.08 9.49 -16.20
CA ALA A 60 7.45 9.82 -17.48
C ALA A 60 6.00 9.31 -17.61
N TYR A 61 5.58 8.38 -16.76
CA TYR A 61 4.23 7.84 -16.69
C TYR A 61 3.49 8.25 -15.41
N GLY A 62 3.97 9.28 -14.70
CA GLY A 62 3.42 9.72 -13.41
C GLY A 62 3.84 8.85 -12.22
N GLY A 63 4.89 8.03 -12.39
CA GLY A 63 5.45 7.20 -11.32
C GLY A 63 6.44 7.95 -10.41
N LEU A 64 6.95 7.24 -9.40
CA LEU A 64 7.91 7.77 -8.42
C LEU A 64 9.36 7.30 -8.67
N GLY A 65 9.60 6.58 -9.77
CA GLY A 65 10.91 6.04 -10.10
C GLY A 65 11.28 4.79 -9.29
N PRO A 66 12.53 4.31 -9.41
CA PRO A 66 12.99 3.09 -8.77
C PRO A 66 13.19 3.32 -7.26
N LEU A 67 12.14 3.07 -6.49
CA LEU A 67 12.10 3.12 -5.02
C LEU A 67 12.00 1.69 -4.45
N PRO A 68 13.08 0.88 -4.50
CA PRO A 68 13.01 -0.54 -4.18
C PRO A 68 12.73 -0.82 -2.70
N VAL A 69 13.16 0.07 -1.79
CA VAL A 69 12.94 -0.12 -0.35
C VAL A 69 11.48 0.18 -0.01
N GLU A 70 10.94 1.28 -0.51
CA GLU A 70 9.54 1.68 -0.35
C GLU A 70 8.61 0.65 -1.00
N LEU A 71 8.96 0.12 -2.18
CA LEU A 71 8.23 -0.97 -2.80
C LEU A 71 8.22 -2.22 -1.91
N ALA A 72 9.37 -2.61 -1.35
CA ALA A 72 9.44 -3.75 -0.45
C ALA A 72 8.61 -3.53 0.82
N VAL A 73 8.66 -2.33 1.40
CA VAL A 73 7.85 -1.93 2.56
C VAL A 73 6.35 -2.03 2.23
N ALA A 74 5.92 -1.50 1.07
CA ALA A 74 4.53 -1.62 0.63
C ALA A 74 4.09 -3.09 0.52
N CYS A 75 4.90 -3.95 -0.11
CA CYS A 75 4.59 -5.38 -0.21
C CYS A 75 4.49 -6.07 1.16
N VAL A 76 5.33 -5.70 2.13
CA VAL A 76 5.28 -6.25 3.49
C VAL A 76 3.99 -5.84 4.18
N GLU A 77 3.64 -4.55 4.16
CA GLU A 77 2.43 -4.07 4.84
C GLU A 77 1.15 -4.59 4.17
N LEU A 78 1.11 -4.67 2.84
CA LEU A 78 -0.03 -5.24 2.10
C LEU A 78 -0.21 -6.75 2.33
N GLY A 79 0.85 -7.46 2.71
CA GLY A 79 0.84 -8.91 2.91
C GLY A 79 0.63 -9.36 4.36
N ARG A 80 0.53 -8.42 5.31
CA ARG A 80 0.35 -8.68 6.74
C ARG A 80 -1.10 -9.05 7.07
#